data_AF-A0A9X2E8Y7-F1
#
_entry.id   AF-A0A9X2E8Y7-F1
#
_cell.length_a   1.000
_cell.length_b   1.000
_cell.length_c   1.000
_cell.angle_alpha   90.00
_cell.angle_beta   90.00
_cell.angle_gamma   90.00
#
_symmetry.space_group_name_H-M   'P 1'
#
loop_
_entity.id
_entity.type
_entity.pdbx_description
1 polymer ?
#
loop_
_entity_poly.entity_id
_entity_poly.type
_entity_poly.pdbx_seq_one_letter_code
_entity_poly.pdbx_strand_id
1 'polypeptide(L)'
;MPTDEDFAELEQLLEPDELDESPRLIATHYASPEEAIEMVRAAQLLGLGVRLHNRLRVEEDGEDGEETAAEEWVLDLLESPPEVEED
;
A
#
# COMPACT_ATOMS: atom_id res chain seq x y z
N MET A 1 -36.36 16.05 -10.95
CA MET A 1 -36.35 16.13 -9.49
C MET A 1 -35.90 14.76 -9.04
N PRO A 2 -34.78 14.64 -8.30
CA PRO A 2 -34.44 13.39 -7.63
C PRO A 2 -35.63 12.97 -6.76
N THR A 3 -35.97 11.69 -6.76
CA THR A 3 -37.03 11.13 -5.94
C THR A 3 -36.51 10.79 -4.54
N ASP A 4 -37.40 10.67 -3.55
CA ASP A 4 -37.00 10.26 -2.19
C ASP A 4 -36.36 8.86 -2.17
N GLU A 5 -36.71 8.01 -3.15
CA GLU A 5 -36.06 6.70 -3.37
C GLU A 5 -34.61 6.86 -3.87
N ASP A 6 -34.33 7.79 -4.81
CA ASP A 6 -32.97 8.06 -5.29
C ASP A 6 -32.05 8.57 -4.16
N PHE A 7 -32.60 9.29 -3.18
CA PHE A 7 -31.84 9.78 -2.03
C PHE A 7 -31.55 8.67 -1.01
N ALA A 8 -32.51 7.77 -0.78
CA ALA A 8 -32.34 6.63 0.11
C ALA A 8 -31.32 5.61 -0.41
N GLU A 9 -31.25 5.43 -1.74
CA GLU A 9 -30.24 4.57 -2.38
C GLU A 9 -28.83 5.16 -2.27
N LEU A 10 -28.71 6.50 -2.37
CA LEU A 10 -27.46 7.23 -2.17
C LEU A 10 -26.99 7.19 -0.71
N GLU A 11 -27.90 7.30 0.25
CA GLU A 11 -27.59 7.14 1.67
C GLU A 11 -27.11 5.73 2.00
N GLN A 12 -27.72 4.68 1.43
CA GLN A 12 -27.25 3.30 1.58
C GLN A 12 -25.87 3.08 0.96
N LEU A 13 -25.58 3.67 -0.20
CA LEU A 13 -24.25 3.61 -0.83
C LEU A 13 -23.17 4.39 -0.05
N LEU A 14 -23.59 5.35 0.78
CA LEU A 14 -22.73 6.16 1.65
C LEU A 14 -22.70 5.62 3.09
N GLU A 15 -23.33 4.47 3.36
CA GLU A 15 -23.25 3.83 4.66
C GLU A 15 -21.77 3.56 4.98
N PRO A 16 -21.25 4.11 6.10
CA PRO A 16 -19.83 4.08 6.42
C PRO A 16 -19.30 2.64 6.64
N ASP A 17 -20.19 1.67 6.86
CA ASP A 17 -19.86 0.26 7.06
C ASP A 17 -19.36 -0.44 5.77
N GLU A 18 -19.54 0.13 4.56
CA GLU A 18 -18.99 -0.41 3.30
C GLU A 18 -17.70 0.28 2.82
N LEU A 19 -17.26 1.34 3.49
CA LEU A 19 -15.95 1.94 3.25
C LEU A 19 -14.93 1.21 4.14
N ASP A 20 -14.17 0.29 3.55
CA ASP A 20 -13.03 -0.37 4.19
C ASP A 20 -12.26 0.64 5.06
N GLU A 21 -12.30 0.52 6.40
CA GLU A 21 -11.66 1.47 7.34
C GLU A 21 -10.13 1.49 7.19
N SER A 22 -9.60 0.61 6.33
CA SER A 22 -8.20 0.54 5.95
C SER A 22 -7.79 1.74 5.08
N PRO A 23 -6.63 2.37 5.35
CA PRO A 23 -6.11 3.43 4.50
C PRO A 23 -5.96 2.99 3.05
N ARG A 24 -6.41 3.83 2.13
CA ARG A 24 -6.33 3.56 0.69
C ARG A 24 -4.88 3.49 0.21
N LEU A 25 -4.58 2.47 -0.60
CA LEU A 25 -3.32 2.35 -1.34
C LEU A 25 -3.23 3.42 -2.44
N ILE A 26 -2.15 4.21 -2.40
CA ILE A 26 -1.80 5.20 -3.42
C ILE A 26 -0.93 4.55 -4.51
N ALA A 27 0.15 3.88 -4.10
CA ALA A 27 1.13 3.31 -5.02
C ALA A 27 1.99 2.23 -4.35
N THR A 28 2.48 1.29 -5.15
CA THR A 28 3.46 0.27 -4.72
C THR A 28 4.81 0.54 -5.42
N HIS A 29 5.88 0.58 -4.64
CA HIS A 29 7.25 0.77 -5.12
C HIS A 29 8.10 -0.45 -4.81
N TYR A 30 9.01 -0.78 -5.74
CA TYR A 30 10.06 -1.77 -5.54
C TYR A 30 11.38 -1.03 -5.46
N ALA A 31 12.17 -1.32 -4.42
CA ALA A 31 13.35 -0.52 -4.11
C ALA A 31 14.46 -1.34 -3.46
N SER A 32 15.68 -0.80 -3.57
CA SER A 32 16.79 -1.26 -2.73
C SER A 32 16.53 -0.92 -1.25
N PRO A 33 17.26 -1.54 -0.32
CA PRO A 33 17.16 -1.20 1.11
C PRO A 33 17.38 0.31 1.39
N GLU A 34 18.34 0.93 0.72
CA GLU A 34 18.68 2.35 0.91
C GLU A 34 17.56 3.25 0.39
N GLU A 35 17.05 2.97 -0.81
CA GLU A 35 15.93 3.69 -1.42
C GLU A 35 14.66 3.56 -0.58
N ALA A 36 14.38 2.36 -0.04
CA ALA A 36 13.24 2.12 0.84
C ALA A 36 13.31 3.00 2.10
N ILE A 37 14.48 3.17 2.71
CA ILE A 37 14.66 4.04 3.88
C ILE A 37 14.34 5.50 3.53
N GLU A 38 14.80 5.99 2.38
CA GLU A 38 14.52 7.35 1.94
C GLU A 38 13.04 7.58 1.66
N MET A 39 12.38 6.62 1.01
CA MET A 39 10.94 6.68 0.73
C MET A 39 10.10 6.66 2.01
N VAL A 40 10.45 5.83 3.00
CA VAL A 40 9.78 5.83 4.32
C VAL A 40 9.90 7.19 4.99
N ARG A 41 11.10 7.79 4.98
CA ARG A 41 11.31 9.13 5.56
C ARG A 41 10.49 10.20 4.84
N ALA A 42 10.44 10.15 3.51
CA ALA A 42 9.65 11.07 2.71
C ALA A 42 8.16 10.93 3.00
N ALA A 43 7.63 9.70 3.04
CA ALA A 43 6.25 9.42 3.38
C ALA A 43 5.88 9.95 4.78
N GLN A 44 6.77 9.76 5.77
CA GLN A 44 6.57 10.27 7.12
C GLN A 44 6.52 11.81 7.16
N LEU A 45 7.36 12.50 6.40
CA LEU A 45 7.34 13.97 6.31
C LEU A 45 6.06 14.50 5.65
N LEU A 46 5.45 13.70 4.78
CA LEU A 46 4.20 14.03 4.07
C LEU A 46 2.94 13.58 4.84
N GLY A 47 3.08 12.90 5.96
CA GLY A 47 1.96 12.38 6.75
C GLY A 47 1.24 11.19 6.10
N LEU A 48 1.92 10.48 5.18
CA LEU A 48 1.40 9.31 4.49
C LEU A 48 1.66 8.04 5.30
N GLY A 49 0.83 7.02 5.10
CA GLY A 49 1.08 5.70 5.66
C GLY A 49 2.01 4.87 4.78
N VAL A 50 2.69 3.90 5.39
CA VAL A 50 3.55 2.96 4.67
C VAL A 50 3.32 1.55 5.18
N ARG A 51 3.18 0.59 4.27
CA ARG A 51 3.32 -0.84 4.57
C ARG A 51 4.55 -1.37 3.84
N LEU A 52 5.54 -1.82 4.60
CA LEU A 52 6.82 -2.30 4.08
C LEU A 52 6.90 -3.81 4.25
N HIS A 53 7.25 -4.51 3.19
CA HIS A 53 7.55 -5.94 3.24
C HIS A 53 8.70 -6.28 2.29
N ASN A 54 9.40 -7.38 2.59
CA ASN A 54 10.50 -7.86 1.76
C ASN A 54 10.02 -9.07 0.95
N ARG A 55 10.53 -9.21 -0.27
CA ARG A 55 10.39 -10.43 -1.07
C ARG A 55 11.74 -10.83 -1.67
N LEU A 56 11.91 -12.13 -1.88
CA LEU A 56 13.02 -12.66 -2.66
C LEU A 56 12.61 -12.71 -4.12
N ARG A 57 13.42 -12.10 -4.99
CA ARG A 57 13.26 -12.14 -6.43
C ARG A 57 14.36 -13.00 -7.01
N VAL A 58 13.98 -14.03 -7.77
CA VAL A 58 14.94 -14.84 -8.54
C VAL A 58 15.42 -14.01 -9.71
N GLU A 59 16.74 -13.94 -9.88
CA GLU A 59 17.39 -13.33 -11.03
C GLU A 59 17.58 -14.44 -12.06
N GLU A 60 16.85 -14.35 -13.17
CA GLU A 60 17.10 -15.21 -14.32
C GLU A 60 18.33 -14.67 -15.05
N ASP A 61 19.30 -15.55 -15.31
CA ASP A 61 20.58 -15.31 -16.03
C ASP A 61 21.77 -14.84 -15.16
N GLY A 62 22.19 -15.67 -14.19
CA GLY A 62 23.62 -15.71 -13.86
C GLY A 62 24.43 -16.20 -15.06
N GLU A 63 25.53 -15.55 -15.43
CA GLU A 63 26.40 -15.93 -16.58
C GLU A 63 26.86 -17.40 -16.52
N ASP A 64 26.82 -18.00 -15.34
CA ASP A 64 27.24 -19.38 -15.05
C ASP A 64 26.08 -20.40 -15.01
N GLY A 65 24.83 -19.96 -15.24
CA GLY A 65 23.64 -20.80 -15.14
C GLY A 65 23.19 -21.11 -13.70
N GLU A 66 23.74 -20.42 -12.71
CA GLU A 66 23.26 -20.47 -11.32
C GLU A 66 22.08 -19.51 -11.11
N GLU A 67 21.01 -20.01 -10.49
CA GLU A 67 19.88 -19.20 -10.04
C GLU A 67 20.28 -18.42 -8.77
N THR A 68 20.42 -17.10 -8.89
CA THR A 68 20.62 -16.21 -7.75
C THR A 68 19.29 -15.60 -7.31
N ALA A 69 19.16 -15.28 -6.02
CA ALA A 69 18.00 -14.58 -5.48
C ALA A 69 18.45 -13.29 -4.81
N ALA A 70 17.84 -12.18 -5.18
CA ALA A 70 18.07 -10.87 -4.60
C ALA A 70 16.91 -10.46 -3.69
N GLU A 71 17.24 -9.78 -2.59
CA GLU A 71 16.25 -9.15 -1.72
C GLU A 71 15.68 -7.89 -2.39
N GLU A 72 14.37 -7.79 -2.44
CA GLU A 72 13.65 -6.64 -2.99
C GLU A 72 12.65 -6.13 -1.95
N TRP A 73 12.71 -4.82 -1.64
CA TRP A 73 11.77 -4.20 -0.72
C TRP A 73 10.56 -3.69 -1.49
N VAL A 74 9.37 -4.06 -1.00
CA VAL A 74 8.09 -3.63 -1.51
C VAL A 74 7.48 -2.64 -0.53
N LEU A 75 7.22 -1.43 -1.01
CA LEU A 75 6.68 -0.33 -0.23
C LEU A 75 5.33 0.10 -0.79
N ASP A 76 4.29 -0.18 -0.01
CA ASP A 76 2.93 0.28 -0.28
C ASP A 76 2.72 1.63 0.42
N LEU A 77 2.50 2.68 -0.37
CA LEU A 77 2.23 4.03 0.10
C LEU A 77 0.73 4.20 0.31
N LEU A 78 0.31 4.59 1.50
CA LEU A 78 -1.09 4.70 1.91
C LEU A 78 -1.45 6.17 2.17
N GLU A 79 -2.73 6.51 2.02
CA GLU A 79 -3.22 7.88 2.26
C GLU A 79 -3.06 8.35 3.71
N SER A 80 -3.08 7.41 4.65
CA SER A 80 -2.89 7.63 6.08
C SER A 80 -2.19 6.41 6.69
N PRO A 81 -1.57 6.54 7.88
CA PRO A 81 -0.98 5.41 8.59
C PRO A 81 -1.99 4.27 8.80
N PRO A 82 -1.60 3.00 8.61
CA PRO A 82 -2.47 1.87 8.89
C PRO A 82 -2.81 1.81 10.37
N GLU A 83 -4.07 1.57 10.68
CA GLU A 83 -4.50 1.27 12.04
C GLU A 83 -3.95 -0.10 12.45
N VAL A 84 -3.39 -0.16 13.66
CA VAL A 84 -2.91 -1.41 14.25
C VAL A 84 -3.86 -1.70 15.40
N GLU A 85 -4.62 -2.79 15.30
CA GLU A 85 -5.42 -3.27 16.44
C GLU A 85 -4.46 -3.61 17.59
N GLU A 86 -4.65 -2.95 18.74
CA GLU A 86 -3.93 -3.29 19.97
C GLU A 86 -4.55 -4.56 20.57
N ASP A 87 -3.81 -5.67 20.53
CA ASP A 87 -4.16 -6.99 21.12
C ASP A 87 -4.20 -6.97 22.66
#